data_AF-A0A0A6Y264-F1
#
_entry.id   AF-A0A0A6Y264-F1
#
_cell.length_a   1.000
_cell.length_b   1.000
_cell.length_c   1.000
_cell.angle_alpha   90.00
_cell.angle_beta   90.00
_cell.angle_gamma   90.00
#
_symmetry.space_group_name_H-M   'P 1'
#
loop_
_entity.id
_entity.type
_entity.pdbx_description
1 polymer ?
#
loop_
_entity_poly.entity_id
_entity_poly.type
_entity_poly.pdbx_seq_one_letter_code
_entity_poly.pdbx_strand_id
1 'polypeptide(L)'
;MATRADITCKNCENTFHVFWNNFEKQLPLECPYCSKEIDETMTEMIKNALGTTWEANYHFRKYHQERNEPLFTVNIVDVFVPIDKFDFDD
;
A
#
# COMPACT_ATOMS: atom_id res chain seq x y z
N MET A 1 -11.44 9.40 0.25
CA MET A 1 -10.39 8.66 0.97
C MET A 1 -9.13 8.68 0.13
N ALA A 2 -7.97 8.70 0.78
CA ALA A 2 -6.68 8.57 0.13
C ALA A 2 -6.04 7.27 0.63
N THR A 3 -5.61 6.42 -0.31
CA THR A 3 -4.84 5.21 -0.02
C THR A 3 -3.37 5.50 -0.32
N ARG A 4 -2.48 5.09 0.56
CA ARG A 4 -1.04 5.26 0.38
C ARG A 4 -0.27 4.00 0.76
N ALA A 5 0.92 3.86 0.19
CA ALA A 5 1.92 2.86 0.56
C ALA A 5 3.08 3.57 1.25
N ASP A 6 3.56 2.98 2.34
CA ASP A 6 4.73 3.43 3.07
C ASP A 6 5.91 2.53 2.66
N ILE A 7 6.82 3.06 1.84
CA ILE A 7 7.92 2.29 1.24
C ILE A 7 9.23 2.62 1.96
N THR A 8 9.84 1.61 2.58
CA THR A 8 11.17 1.74 3.19
C THR A 8 12.27 1.34 2.20
N CYS A 9 13.15 2.29 1.83
CA CYS A 9 14.31 2.01 0.99
C CYS A 9 15.44 1.41 1.82
N LYS A 10 15.74 0.11 1.66
CA LYS A 10 16.83 -0.58 2.39
C LYS A 10 18.25 -0.18 1.97
N ASN A 11 18.40 0.67 0.95
CA ASN A 11 19.70 1.24 0.61
C ASN A 11 20.07 2.45 1.49
N CYS A 12 19.08 3.25 1.91
CA CYS A 12 19.32 4.46 2.72
C CYS A 12 18.51 4.52 4.03
N GLU A 13 17.75 3.46 4.34
CA GLU A 13 16.87 3.30 5.50
C GLU A 13 15.78 4.38 5.67
N ASN A 14 15.55 5.22 4.65
CA ASN A 14 14.48 6.20 4.68
C ASN A 14 13.15 5.61 4.17
N THR A 15 12.05 6.07 4.77
CA THR A 15 10.68 5.76 4.32
C THR A 15 10.11 6.92 3.52
N PHE A 16 9.41 6.63 2.43
CA PHE A 16 8.66 7.59 1.63
C PHE A 16 7.27 7.07 1.30
N HIS A 17 6.38 7.95 0.87
CA HIS A 17 4.96 7.63 0.68
C HIS A 17 4.59 7.71 -0.80
N VAL A 18 3.88 6.69 -1.28
CA VAL A 18 3.29 6.67 -2.61
C VAL A 18 1.77 6.65 -2.49
N PHE A 19 1.09 7.58 -3.14
CA PHE A 19 -0.36 7.72 -3.05
C PHE A 19 -1.05 7.12 -4.28
N TRP A 20 -2.19 6.45 -4.06
CA TRP A 20 -3.08 6.00 -5.14
C TRP A 20 -3.54 7.18 -6.02
N ASN A 21 -3.90 8.29 -5.38
CA ASN A 21 -4.35 9.47 -6.09
C ASN A 21 -3.17 10.11 -6.85
N ASN A 22 -3.31 10.24 -8.17
CA ASN A 22 -2.23 10.66 -9.07
C ASN A 22 -1.00 9.72 -9.04
N PHE A 23 -1.20 8.40 -8.95
CA PHE A 23 -0.10 7.43 -9.02
C PHE A 23 0.83 7.66 -10.23
N GLU A 24 0.25 7.91 -11.41
CA GLU A 24 1.01 8.17 -12.65
C GLU A 24 1.97 9.37 -12.57
N LYS A 25 1.67 10.38 -11.74
CA LYS A 25 2.56 11.55 -11.56
C LYS A 25 3.76 11.26 -10.65
N GLN A 26 3.75 10.10 -9.99
CA GLN A 26 4.83 9.66 -9.12
C GLN A 26 5.77 8.68 -9.84
N LEU A 27 5.52 8.38 -11.13
CA LEU A 27 6.38 7.53 -11.94
C LEU A 27 7.57 8.29 -12.54
N PRO A 28 8.74 7.65 -12.67
CA PRO A 28 9.07 6.31 -12.15
C PRO A 28 9.14 6.32 -10.62
N LEU A 29 8.82 5.18 -9.97
CA LEU A 29 8.96 5.08 -8.52
C LEU A 29 10.44 4.98 -8.15
N GLU A 30 10.97 6.04 -7.56
CA GLU A 30 12.33 6.09 -7.03
C GLU A 30 12.35 6.55 -5.57
N CYS A 31 13.38 6.13 -4.84
CA CYS A 31 13.62 6.65 -3.51
C CYS A 31 14.06 8.12 -3.60
N PRO A 32 13.31 9.07 -3.00
CA PRO A 32 13.60 10.50 -3.12
C PRO A 32 14.89 10.93 -2.39
N TYR A 33 15.49 10.03 -1.62
CA TYR A 33 16.68 10.31 -0.81
C TYR A 33 17.98 9.80 -1.46
N CYS A 34 17.92 8.74 -2.27
CA CYS A 34 19.11 8.11 -2.86
C CYS A 34 18.98 7.76 -4.34
N SER A 35 17.86 8.10 -4.98
CA SER A 35 17.58 7.89 -6.41
C SER A 35 17.69 6.44 -6.87
N LYS A 36 17.45 5.49 -5.95
CA LYS A 36 17.29 4.07 -6.32
C LYS A 36 15.89 3.83 -6.82
N GLU A 37 15.79 3.35 -8.05
CA GLU A 37 14.55 2.99 -8.72
C GLU A 37 13.99 1.66 -8.21
N ILE A 38 12.67 1.59 -8.14
CA ILE A 38 11.92 0.35 -7.93
C ILE A 38 11.64 -0.27 -9.30
N ASP A 39 11.83 -1.59 -9.41
CA ASP A 39 11.52 -2.35 -10.63
C ASP A 39 10.08 -2.13 -11.10
N GLU A 40 9.87 -2.18 -12.42
CA GLU A 40 8.55 -1.96 -13.04
C GLU A 40 7.51 -2.98 -12.57
N THR A 41 7.91 -4.26 -12.41
CA THR A 41 7.03 -5.33 -11.92
C THR A 41 6.55 -5.01 -10.51
N MET A 42 7.47 -4.58 -9.64
CA MET A 42 7.14 -4.23 -8.26
C MET A 42 6.29 -2.95 -8.19
N THR A 43 6.56 -1.99 -9.08
CA THR A 43 5.76 -0.76 -9.22
C THR A 43 4.31 -1.08 -9.58
N GLU A 44 4.08 -1.98 -10.53
CA GLU A 44 2.74 -2.42 -10.94
C GLU A 44 2.04 -3.20 -9.82
N MET A 45 2.77 -4.03 -9.07
CA MET A 45 2.21 -4.71 -7.89
C MET A 45 1.76 -3.71 -6.80
N ILE A 46 2.56 -2.68 -6.52
CA ILE A 46 2.21 -1.60 -5.58
C ILE A 46 0.97 -0.85 -6.06
N LYS A 47 0.90 -0.51 -7.35
CA LYS A 47 -0.25 0.16 -7.97
C LYS A 47 -1.54 -0.63 -7.77
N ASN A 48 -1.51 -1.93 -8.07
CA ASN A 48 -2.66 -2.80 -7.95
C ASN A 48 -3.11 -2.95 -6.48
N ALA A 49 -2.18 -3.14 -5.54
CA ALA A 49 -2.51 -3.22 -4.12
C ALA A 49 -3.18 -1.92 -3.59
N LEU A 50 -2.66 -0.76 -3.99
CA LEU A 50 -3.26 0.54 -3.67
C LEU A 50 -4.67 0.69 -4.25
N GLY A 51 -4.85 0.32 -5.52
CA GLY A 51 -6.12 0.37 -6.21
C GLY A 51 -7.17 -0.53 -5.55
N THR A 52 -6.86 -1.80 -5.32
CA THR A 52 -7.78 -2.75 -4.68
C THR A 52 -8.16 -2.31 -3.26
N THR A 53 -7.22 -1.80 -2.47
CA THR A 53 -7.50 -1.29 -1.12
C THR A 53 -8.41 -0.05 -1.17
N TRP A 54 -8.20 0.84 -2.14
CA TRP A 54 -9.06 1.99 -2.36
C TRP A 54 -10.48 1.57 -2.75
N GLU A 55 -10.62 0.64 -3.69
CA GLU A 55 -11.91 0.13 -4.16
C GLU A 55 -12.71 -0.54 -3.04
N ALA A 56 -12.08 -1.40 -2.23
CA ALA A 56 -12.72 -2.05 -1.10
C ALA A 56 -13.33 -1.02 -0.13
N ASN A 57 -12.54 -0.01 0.23
CA ASN A 57 -13.00 1.07 1.10
C ASN A 57 -14.07 1.96 0.45
N TYR A 58 -13.98 2.22 -0.85
CA TYR A 58 -15.03 2.91 -1.60
C TYR A 58 -16.36 2.14 -1.51
N HIS A 59 -16.33 0.83 -1.71
CA HIS A 59 -17.51 -0.02 -1.67
C HIS A 59 -18.12 -0.15 -0.27
N PHE A 60 -17.31 -0.25 0.79
CA PHE A 60 -17.82 -0.19 2.16
C PHE A 60 -18.66 1.07 2.40
N ARG A 61 -18.13 2.24 2.00
CA ARG A 61 -18.85 3.50 2.14
C ARG A 61 -20.10 3.54 1.27
N LYS A 62 -20.00 3.12 0.02
CA LYS A 62 -21.11 3.13 -0.94
C LYS A 62 -22.28 2.27 -0.45
N TYR A 63 -22.02 1.03 -0.05
CA TYR A 63 -23.08 0.11 0.35
C TYR A 63 -23.68 0.46 1.70
N HIS A 64 -22.90 1.02 2.62
CA HIS A 64 -23.46 1.62 3.82
C HIS A 64 -24.49 2.72 3.48
N GLN A 65 -24.19 3.59 2.50
CA GLN A 65 -25.09 4.67 2.10
C GLN A 65 -26.31 4.20 1.28
N GLU A 66 -26.12 3.25 0.36
CA GLU A 66 -27.16 2.81 -0.58
C GLU A 66 -28.09 1.74 0.00
N ARG A 67 -27.58 0.90 0.91
CA ARG A 67 -28.24 -0.33 1.36
C ARG A 67 -28.32 -0.45 2.87
N ASN A 68 -27.79 0.52 3.62
CA ASN A 68 -27.71 0.49 5.08
C ASN A 68 -26.95 -0.74 5.62
N GLU A 69 -25.97 -1.24 4.86
CA GLU A 69 -25.04 -2.27 5.33
C GLU A 69 -24.12 -1.71 6.44
N PRO A 70 -23.58 -2.54 7.35
CA PRO A 70 -22.63 -2.06 8.36
C PRO A 70 -21.39 -1.40 7.74
N LEU A 71 -20.97 -0.26 8.30
CA LEU A 71 -19.81 0.50 7.81
C LEU A 71 -18.51 -0.13 8.31
N PHE A 72 -17.65 -0.51 7.36
CA PHE A 72 -16.29 -0.99 7.62
C PHE A 72 -15.24 -0.14 6.90
N THR A 73 -13.99 -0.32 7.31
CA THR A 73 -12.80 0.20 6.62
C THR A 73 -11.68 -0.83 6.73
N VAL A 74 -10.83 -0.93 5.71
CA VAL A 74 -9.65 -1.81 5.71
C VAL A 74 -8.37 -1.01 5.49
N ASN A 75 -7.35 -1.36 6.26
CA ASN A 75 -5.97 -0.95 6.07
C ASN A 75 -5.11 -2.21 6.01
N ILE A 76 -4.27 -2.34 4.99
CA ILE A 76 -3.41 -3.50 4.80
C ILE A 76 -1.98 -3.09 5.13
N VAL A 77 -1.35 -3.82 6.06
CA VAL A 77 0.03 -3.59 6.49
C VAL A 77 0.78 -4.90 6.46
N ASP A 78 1.96 -4.90 5.86
CA ASP A 78 2.92 -5.99 6.01
C ASP A 78 3.70 -5.77 7.32
N VAL A 79 3.80 -6.81 8.13
CA VAL A 79 4.52 -6.78 9.41
C VAL A 79 5.71 -7.69 9.29
N PHE A 80 6.91 -7.11 9.26
CA PHE A 80 8.14 -7.88 9.29
C PHE A 80 8.29 -8.57 10.64
N VAL A 81 8.27 -9.90 10.61
CA VAL A 81 8.59 -10.75 11.75
C VAL A 81 9.87 -11.51 11.41
N PRO A 82 10.94 -11.39 12.22
CA PRO A 82 12.14 -12.19 12.06
C PRO A 82 11.81 -13.69 12.05
N ILE A 83 12.40 -14.46 11.15
CA ILE A 83 12.11 -15.89 10.98
C ILE A 83 12.33 -16.70 12.27
N ASP A 84 13.31 -16.31 13.08
CA ASP A 84 13.64 -16.88 14.39
C ASP A 84 12.59 -16.57 15.47
N LYS A 85 11.71 -15.61 15.21
CA LYS A 85 10.59 -15.24 16.07
C LYS A 85 9.24 -15.72 15.53
N PHE A 86 9.24 -16.35 14.35
CA PHE A 86 8.06 -16.99 13.82
C PHE A 86 7.88 -18.31 14.57
N ASP A 87 6.83 -18.38 15.39
CA ASP A 87 6.45 -19.62 16.04
C ASP A 87 5.72 -20.49 15.00
N PHE A 88 6.45 -21.43 14.42
CA PHE A 88 5.90 -22.41 13.46
C PHE A 88 5.31 -23.63 14.18
N ASP A 89 4.86 -23.49 15.43
CA ASP A 89 4.10 -24.53 16.10
C ASP A 89 2.85 -24.88 15.27
N ASP A 90 2.88 -26.08 14.67
CA ASP A 90 1.80 -26.74 13.92
C ASP A 90 0.55 -27.02 14.77
#